data_AF-Q7DN77-F1
#
_entry.id   AF-Q7DN77-F1
#
_cell.length_a   1.000
_cell.length_b   1.000
_cell.length_c   1.000
_cell.angle_alpha   90.00
_cell.angle_beta   90.00
_cell.angle_gamma   90.00
#
_symmetry.space_group_name_H-M   'P 1'
#
loop_
_entity.id
_entity.type
_entity.pdbx_description
1 polymer ?
#
loop_
_entity_poly.entity_id
_entity_poly.type
_entity_poly.pdbx_seq_one_letter_code
_entity_poly.pdbx_strand_id
1 'polypeptide(L)'
;LHSSILVPYHGWRISHRTHHQNHGHVEKDESWHPLPERLYKSLDFMTRKLRFTMPFPLLAFPLYLFARSPGKSGSHFNPGSDLFQPTEKNDIITSTASWLAMVGVLAGLTFLMGPVPMLKLYGVPYLVFVAWLDMVTYLHHHGHEDKLPWYRGKEWSYLRGGLTTLDRDYGWINNIHHDIGTHVIHHLFPQIPHYHLIEATEAAKPVLGKYYKEPKNSGALPWHLFRVLAQSLKQDHYVSHTGDVVYYQAESKTSTSAQKSD
;
A
#
# COMPACT_ATOMS: atom_id res chain seq x y z
N LEU A 1 2.59 -2.68 20.71
CA LEU A 1 2.07 -3.72 19.79
C LEU A 1 2.81 -3.71 18.44
N HIS A 2 2.69 -2.67 17.60
CA HIS A 2 3.28 -2.65 16.25
C HIS A 2 4.82 -2.82 16.17
N SER A 3 5.58 -2.38 17.18
CA SER A 3 7.03 -2.63 17.19
C SER A 3 7.37 -4.12 17.16
N SER A 4 6.52 -4.99 17.73
CA SER A 4 6.71 -6.44 17.72
C SER A 4 6.65 -7.08 16.34
N ILE A 5 6.07 -6.38 15.37
CA ILE A 5 6.05 -6.75 13.94
C ILE A 5 6.93 -5.80 13.12
N LEU A 6 7.94 -5.19 13.73
CA LEU A 6 8.91 -4.27 13.12
C LEU A 6 8.28 -3.07 12.39
N VAL A 7 7.13 -2.58 12.85
CA VAL A 7 6.50 -1.35 12.33
C VAL A 7 6.65 -0.20 13.34
N PRO A 8 7.19 0.97 12.95
CA PRO A 8 7.20 2.16 13.80
C PRO A 8 5.77 2.73 13.88
N TYR A 9 5.07 2.46 14.99
CA TYR A 9 3.64 2.75 15.13
C TYR A 9 3.24 4.17 14.69
N HIS A 10 3.86 5.20 15.26
CA HIS A 10 3.51 6.58 15.00
C HIS A 10 3.89 6.99 13.57
N GLY A 11 5.07 6.58 13.10
CA GLY A 11 5.50 6.85 11.73
C GLY A 11 4.50 6.30 10.72
N TRP A 12 4.14 5.02 10.86
CA TRP A 12 3.16 4.37 9.99
C TRP A 12 1.75 4.96 10.15
N ARG A 13 1.25 5.13 11.39
CA ARG A 13 -0.07 5.72 11.67
C ARG A 13 -0.25 7.10 11.02
N ILE A 14 0.77 7.95 11.10
CA ILE A 14 0.71 9.30 10.52
C ILE A 14 0.73 9.23 8.99
N SER A 15 1.61 8.41 8.39
CA SER A 15 1.62 8.20 6.94
C SER A 15 0.30 7.66 6.41
N HIS A 16 -0.32 6.75 7.17
CA HIS A 16 -1.60 6.13 6.84
C HIS A 16 -2.74 7.15 6.93
N ARG A 17 -2.72 8.03 7.95
CA ARG A 17 -3.64 9.18 8.01
C ARG A 17 -3.49 10.08 6.77
N THR A 18 -2.26 10.36 6.34
CA THR A 18 -1.99 11.16 5.13
C THR A 18 -2.54 10.47 3.87
N HIS A 19 -2.38 9.15 3.76
CA HIS A 19 -2.99 8.34 2.70
C HIS A 19 -4.52 8.48 2.69
N HIS A 20 -5.20 8.27 3.83
CA HIS A 20 -6.65 8.47 3.92
C HIS A 20 -7.12 9.90 3.62
N GLN A 21 -6.31 10.91 3.89
CA GLN A 21 -6.66 12.29 3.58
C GLN A 21 -6.50 12.62 2.08
N ASN A 22 -5.72 11.83 1.35
CA ASN A 22 -5.29 12.15 -0.01
C ASN A 22 -5.47 11.01 -1.02
N HIS A 23 -6.20 9.94 -0.67
CA HIS A 23 -6.38 8.77 -1.53
C HIS A 23 -6.83 9.16 -2.93
N GLY A 24 -6.26 8.51 -3.95
CA GLY A 24 -6.59 8.78 -5.35
C GLY A 24 -6.08 10.12 -5.90
N HIS A 25 -5.27 10.87 -5.14
CA HIS A 25 -4.54 12.05 -5.62
C HIS A 25 -3.15 11.65 -6.11
N VAL A 26 -2.77 12.03 -7.34
CA VAL A 26 -1.49 11.61 -7.94
C VAL A 26 -0.26 12.03 -7.12
N GLU A 27 -0.24 13.27 -6.63
CA GLU A 27 0.92 13.87 -5.95
C GLU A 27 0.88 13.72 -4.42
N LYS A 28 -0.31 13.78 -3.81
CA LYS A 28 -0.46 13.86 -2.35
C LYS A 28 -0.63 12.51 -1.67
N ASP A 29 -1.06 11.47 -2.38
CA ASP A 29 -1.18 10.12 -1.84
C ASP A 29 0.20 9.50 -1.56
N GLU A 30 0.34 8.62 -0.57
CA GLU A 30 1.63 8.18 0.00
C GLU A 30 2.11 6.82 -0.49
N SER A 31 1.25 5.80 -0.38
CA SER A 31 1.58 4.41 -0.68
C SER A 31 0.96 4.02 -2.02
N TRP A 32 1.71 3.25 -2.81
CA TRP A 32 1.26 2.72 -4.10
C TRP A 32 0.65 3.73 -5.09
N HIS A 33 0.87 5.04 -4.90
CA HIS A 33 0.39 6.09 -5.79
C HIS A 33 1.07 5.98 -7.17
N PRO A 34 0.42 6.43 -8.26
CA PRO A 34 0.95 6.33 -9.60
C PRO A 34 2.21 7.18 -9.76
N LEU A 35 3.17 6.65 -10.51
CA LEU A 35 4.33 7.41 -10.93
C LEU A 35 3.98 8.21 -12.18
N PRO A 36 4.29 9.53 -12.24
CA PRO A 36 4.32 10.24 -13.50
C PRO A 36 5.28 9.55 -14.48
N GLU A 37 4.92 9.47 -15.76
CA GLU A 37 5.71 8.77 -16.79
C GLU A 37 7.20 9.13 -16.78
N ARG A 38 7.51 10.43 -16.62
CA ARG A 38 8.90 10.93 -16.54
C ARG A 38 9.67 10.29 -15.39
N LEU A 39 9.05 10.20 -14.22
CA LEU A 39 9.66 9.60 -13.03
C LEU A 39 9.82 8.09 -13.21
N TYR A 40 8.81 7.41 -13.74
CA TYR A 40 8.90 5.98 -14.06
C TYR A 40 10.09 5.67 -14.97
N LYS A 41 10.24 6.44 -16.06
CA LYS A 41 11.34 6.26 -17.02
C LYS A 41 12.73 6.57 -16.43
N SER A 42 12.81 7.40 -15.40
CA SER A 42 14.08 7.70 -14.71
C SER A 42 14.45 6.70 -13.61
N LEU A 43 13.57 5.78 -13.22
CA LEU A 43 13.89 4.78 -12.20
C LEU A 43 15.00 3.84 -12.68
N ASP A 44 15.89 3.44 -11.79
CA ASP A 44 16.86 2.38 -12.09
C ASP A 44 16.19 1.01 -12.20
N PHE A 45 16.92 0.04 -12.77
CA PHE A 45 16.42 -1.31 -13.00
C PHE A 45 15.96 -2.01 -11.71
N MET A 46 16.69 -1.85 -10.60
CA MET A 46 16.37 -2.52 -9.34
C MET A 46 15.11 -1.94 -8.73
N THR A 47 14.93 -0.61 -8.73
CA THR A 47 13.70 0.03 -8.25
C THR A 47 12.49 -0.38 -9.08
N ARG A 48 12.61 -0.44 -10.41
CA ARG A 48 11.50 -0.94 -11.27
C ARG A 48 11.17 -2.39 -10.97
N LYS A 49 12.17 -3.26 -10.87
CA LYS A 49 11.98 -4.68 -10.56
C LYS A 49 11.33 -4.87 -9.20
N LEU A 50 11.79 -4.16 -8.18
CA LEU A 50 11.22 -4.17 -6.83
C LEU A 50 9.76 -3.75 -6.82
N ARG A 51 9.38 -2.74 -7.61
CA ARG A 51 8.03 -2.16 -7.58
C ARG A 51 7.01 -2.87 -8.48
N PHE A 52 7.44 -3.49 -9.59
CA PHE A 52 6.51 -4.00 -10.61
C PHE A 52 6.68 -5.49 -10.96
N THR A 53 7.71 -6.18 -10.48
CA THR A 53 7.98 -7.58 -10.86
C THR A 53 7.74 -8.53 -9.69
N MET A 54 6.74 -9.40 -9.79
CA MET A 54 6.51 -10.44 -8.78
C MET A 54 7.75 -11.32 -8.56
N PRO A 55 8.08 -11.69 -7.31
CA PRO A 55 7.35 -11.41 -6.06
C PRO A 55 7.82 -10.15 -5.30
N PHE A 56 8.77 -9.39 -5.85
CA PHE A 56 9.47 -8.33 -5.11
C PHE A 56 8.58 -7.22 -4.53
N PRO A 57 7.48 -6.79 -5.19
CA PRO A 57 6.54 -5.81 -4.63
C PRO A 57 5.95 -6.22 -3.28
N LEU A 58 5.85 -7.53 -3.02
CA LEU A 58 5.33 -8.07 -1.77
C LEU A 58 6.35 -7.98 -0.62
N LEU A 59 7.55 -7.47 -0.85
CA LEU A 59 8.56 -7.28 0.19
C LEU A 59 8.95 -5.79 0.29
N ALA A 60 8.14 -4.91 -0.28
CA ALA A 60 8.45 -3.49 -0.40
C ALA A 60 8.16 -2.72 0.88
N PHE A 61 7.22 -3.16 1.71
CA PHE A 61 6.79 -2.42 2.90
C PHE A 61 7.93 -2.02 3.86
N PRO A 62 8.87 -2.91 4.25
CA PRO A 62 10.00 -2.51 5.08
C PRO A 62 10.86 -1.42 4.41
N LEU A 63 11.09 -1.51 3.09
CA LEU A 63 11.84 -0.50 2.34
C LEU A 63 11.08 0.83 2.28
N TYR A 64 9.76 0.79 2.10
CA TYR A 64 8.89 1.95 2.19
C TYR A 64 8.98 2.64 3.56
N LEU A 65 9.10 1.89 4.65
CA LEU A 65 9.31 2.48 5.98
C LEU A 65 10.61 3.28 6.05
N PHE A 66 11.69 2.79 5.43
CA PHE A 66 12.99 3.48 5.43
C PHE A 66 13.09 4.63 4.42
N ALA A 67 12.51 4.52 3.23
CA ALA A 67 12.79 5.41 2.09
C ALA A 67 11.56 5.98 1.36
N ARG A 68 10.33 5.67 1.80
CA ARG A 68 9.05 6.04 1.14
C ARG A 68 8.97 5.57 -0.33
N SER A 69 7.85 5.90 -0.98
CA SER A 69 7.59 5.57 -2.38
C SER A 69 8.52 6.37 -3.31
N PRO A 70 8.97 5.80 -4.45
CA PRO A 70 9.66 6.54 -5.50
C PRO A 70 9.00 7.88 -5.85
N GLY A 71 9.78 8.96 -5.87
CA GLY A 71 9.29 10.33 -6.04
C GLY A 71 9.01 11.06 -4.74
N LYS A 72 9.07 10.37 -3.60
CA LYS A 72 9.02 10.95 -2.26
C LYS A 72 10.33 10.70 -1.53
N SER A 73 10.67 11.59 -0.61
CA SER A 73 11.89 11.51 0.21
C SER A 73 11.55 11.35 1.68
N GLY A 74 12.48 10.87 2.49
CA GLY A 74 12.31 10.79 3.94
C GLY A 74 11.98 9.39 4.44
N SER A 75 11.71 9.29 5.74
CA SER A 75 11.70 8.02 6.45
C SER A 75 10.70 8.04 7.59
N HIS A 76 10.05 6.90 7.83
CA HIS A 76 9.09 6.74 8.92
C HIS A 76 9.76 6.75 10.31
N PHE A 77 11.10 6.63 10.34
CA PHE A 77 11.91 6.63 11.56
C PHE A 77 12.55 8.00 11.85
N ASN A 78 12.56 8.90 10.86
CA ASN A 78 13.23 10.20 10.96
C ASN A 78 12.22 11.28 11.37
N PRO A 79 12.33 11.88 12.58
CA PRO A 79 11.43 12.96 13.01
C PRO A 79 11.50 14.22 12.16
N GLY A 80 12.58 14.40 11.39
CA GLY A 80 12.74 15.52 10.44
C GLY A 80 12.19 15.21 9.04
N SER A 81 11.53 14.08 8.82
CA SER A 81 10.90 13.79 7.53
C SER A 81 9.75 14.77 7.26
N ASP A 82 9.65 15.22 6.03
CA ASP A 82 8.52 15.98 5.45
C ASP A 82 7.17 15.23 5.50
N LEU A 83 7.18 13.96 5.90
CA LEU A 83 6.00 13.15 6.19
C LEU A 83 5.26 13.61 7.45
N PHE A 84 5.95 14.31 8.35
CA PHE A 84 5.47 14.63 9.69
C PHE A 84 5.38 16.13 9.92
N GLN A 85 4.38 16.55 10.70
CA GLN A 85 4.35 17.91 11.22
C GLN A 85 5.37 18.08 12.36
N PRO A 86 5.94 19.29 12.57
CA PRO A 86 6.89 19.52 13.65
C PRO A 86 6.37 19.11 15.04
N THR A 87 5.05 19.22 15.26
CA THR A 87 4.37 18.84 16.50
C THR A 87 4.32 17.32 16.73
N GLU A 88 4.54 16.52 15.69
CA GLU A 88 4.51 15.05 15.74
C GLU A 88 5.91 14.45 16.00
N LYS A 89 6.95 15.27 16.11
CA LYS A 89 8.34 14.84 16.30
C LYS A 89 8.54 13.84 17.45
N ASN A 90 7.92 14.10 18.60
CA ASN A 90 8.10 13.25 19.80
C ASN A 90 7.45 11.86 19.62
N ASP A 91 6.35 11.79 18.89
CA ASP A 91 5.68 10.53 18.53
C ASP A 91 6.62 9.66 17.68
N ILE A 92 7.33 10.26 16.72
CA ILE A 92 8.29 9.56 15.86
C ILE A 92 9.48 9.04 16.67
N ILE A 93 10.07 9.89 17.53
CA ILE A 93 11.18 9.49 18.41
C ILE A 93 10.77 8.30 19.28
N THR A 94 9.57 8.35 19.88
CA THR A 94 9.04 7.28 20.74
C THR A 94 8.87 5.97 19.97
N SER A 95 8.32 6.02 18.75
CA SER A 95 8.18 4.82 17.91
C SER A 95 9.50 4.25 17.44
N THR A 96 10.45 5.10 17.03
CA THR A 96 11.79 4.67 16.62
C THR A 96 12.53 4.02 17.79
N ALA A 97 12.47 4.59 18.99
CA ALA A 97 13.06 3.99 20.19
C ALA A 97 12.41 2.64 20.53
N SER A 98 11.08 2.54 20.46
CA SER A 98 10.35 1.28 20.71
C SER A 98 10.70 0.20 19.67
N TRP A 99 10.87 0.60 18.41
CA TRP A 99 11.30 -0.28 17.33
C TRP A 99 12.73 -0.78 17.56
N LEU A 100 13.67 0.11 17.89
CA LEU A 100 15.06 -0.26 18.22
C LEU A 100 15.12 -1.21 19.43
N ALA A 101 14.31 -0.97 20.45
CA ALA A 101 14.20 -1.87 21.59
C ALA A 101 13.76 -3.28 21.16
N MET A 102 12.74 -3.39 20.28
CA MET A 102 12.32 -4.67 19.73
C MET A 102 13.43 -5.36 18.93
N VAL A 103 14.17 -4.61 18.09
CA VAL A 103 15.32 -5.17 17.37
C VAL A 103 16.37 -5.72 18.33
N GLY A 104 16.64 -5.01 19.44
CA GLY A 104 17.50 -5.49 20.51
C GLY A 104 17.00 -6.80 21.15
N VAL A 105 15.69 -6.92 21.43
CA VAL A 105 15.09 -8.15 21.93
C VAL A 105 15.27 -9.29 20.93
N LEU A 106 14.98 -9.07 19.64
CA LEU A 106 15.13 -10.09 18.61
C LEU A 106 16.58 -10.52 18.43
N ALA A 107 17.54 -9.59 18.51
CA ALA A 107 18.96 -9.90 18.46
C ALA A 107 19.39 -10.75 19.67
N GLY A 108 18.94 -10.40 20.88
CA GLY A 108 19.18 -11.17 22.09
C GLY A 108 18.59 -12.58 22.02
N LEU A 109 17.34 -12.72 21.57
CA LEU A 109 16.71 -14.02 21.35
C LEU A 109 17.43 -14.86 20.28
N THR A 110 17.89 -14.21 19.21
CA THR A 110 18.70 -14.87 18.16
C THR A 110 20.03 -15.37 18.70
N PHE A 111 20.68 -14.61 19.58
CA PHE A 111 21.91 -15.06 20.24
C PHE A 111 21.65 -16.24 21.19
N LEU A 112 20.56 -16.22 21.97
CA LEU A 112 20.24 -17.27 22.95
C LEU A 112 19.72 -18.57 22.33
N MET A 113 18.84 -18.46 21.33
CA MET A 113 18.13 -19.62 20.74
C MET A 113 18.79 -20.10 19.44
N GLY A 114 19.67 -19.28 18.86
CA GLY A 114 20.26 -19.52 17.55
C GLY A 114 19.42 -18.98 16.39
N PRO A 115 20.05 -18.77 15.22
CA PRO A 115 19.41 -18.13 14.06
C PRO A 115 18.33 -18.99 13.40
N VAL A 116 18.46 -20.32 13.41
CA VAL A 116 17.51 -21.22 12.73
C VAL A 116 16.15 -21.25 13.44
N PRO A 117 16.06 -21.41 14.78
CA PRO A 117 14.79 -21.29 15.49
C PRO A 117 14.16 -19.90 15.32
N MET A 118 14.93 -18.82 15.40
CA MET A 118 14.41 -17.46 15.21
C MET A 118 13.90 -17.20 13.79
N LEU A 119 14.57 -17.74 12.78
CA LEU A 119 14.07 -17.69 11.41
C LEU A 119 12.71 -18.37 11.28
N LYS A 120 12.51 -19.54 11.92
CA LYS A 120 11.24 -20.27 11.86
C LYS A 120 10.12 -19.60 12.68
N LEU A 121 10.44 -19.11 13.87
CA LEU A 121 9.45 -18.56 14.82
C LEU A 121 9.07 -17.11 14.53
N TYR A 122 10.01 -16.32 14.00
CA TYR A 122 9.81 -14.88 13.80
C TYR A 122 10.02 -14.49 12.34
N GLY A 123 11.15 -14.88 11.74
CA GLY A 123 11.53 -14.44 10.39
C GLY A 123 10.52 -14.84 9.31
N VAL A 124 10.17 -16.13 9.22
CA VAL A 124 9.21 -16.64 8.22
C VAL A 124 7.80 -16.07 8.45
N PRO A 125 7.21 -16.10 9.67
CA PRO A 125 5.93 -15.45 9.92
C PRO A 125 5.93 -13.95 9.58
N TYR A 126 7.00 -13.23 9.90
CA TYR A 126 7.15 -11.82 9.56
C TYR A 126 7.16 -11.59 8.04
N LEU A 127 7.88 -12.42 7.28
CA LEU A 127 7.89 -12.33 5.81
C LEU A 127 6.50 -12.60 5.20
N VAL A 128 5.76 -13.57 5.77
CA VAL A 128 4.37 -13.83 5.36
C VAL A 128 3.47 -12.63 5.66
N PHE A 129 3.61 -12.03 6.85
CA PHE A 129 2.89 -10.82 7.23
C PHE A 129 3.19 -9.66 6.27
N VAL A 130 4.46 -9.39 5.98
CA VAL A 130 4.88 -8.33 5.04
C VAL A 130 4.28 -8.58 3.65
N ALA A 131 4.42 -9.79 3.11
CA ALA A 131 3.88 -10.14 1.80
C ALA A 131 2.38 -10.00 1.70
N TRP A 132 1.68 -10.40 2.75
CA TRP A 132 0.23 -10.30 2.81
C TRP A 132 -0.24 -8.84 2.97
N LEU A 133 0.42 -8.05 3.81
CA LEU A 133 0.13 -6.63 3.99
C LEU A 133 0.32 -5.83 2.69
N ASP A 134 1.43 -6.03 1.98
CA ASP A 134 1.69 -5.37 0.70
C ASP A 134 0.64 -5.76 -0.35
N MET A 135 0.28 -7.05 -0.42
CA MET A 135 -0.76 -7.52 -1.35
C MET A 135 -2.12 -6.85 -1.08
N VAL A 136 -2.59 -6.87 0.17
CA VAL A 136 -3.89 -6.30 0.57
C VAL A 136 -3.91 -4.81 0.29
N THR A 137 -2.88 -4.08 0.74
CA THR A 137 -2.77 -2.63 0.55
C THR A 137 -2.74 -2.27 -0.93
N TYR A 138 -2.06 -3.05 -1.78
CA TYR A 138 -2.06 -2.79 -3.22
C TYR A 138 -3.43 -3.02 -3.86
N LEU A 139 -4.05 -4.17 -3.61
CA LEU A 139 -5.31 -4.61 -4.26
C LEU A 139 -6.52 -3.77 -3.89
N HIS A 140 -6.45 -3.10 -2.75
CA HIS A 140 -7.43 -2.13 -2.29
C HIS A 140 -7.47 -0.83 -3.12
N HIS A 141 -6.43 -0.57 -3.91
CA HIS A 141 -6.31 0.63 -4.76
C HIS A 141 -6.05 0.31 -6.23
N HIS A 142 -5.86 -0.96 -6.58
CA HIS A 142 -5.41 -1.41 -7.91
C HIS A 142 -6.08 -2.72 -8.34
N GLY A 143 -5.98 -3.05 -9.63
CA GLY A 143 -6.39 -4.35 -10.16
C GLY A 143 -7.90 -4.51 -10.35
N HIS A 144 -8.62 -3.46 -10.70
CA HIS A 144 -9.99 -3.59 -11.22
C HIS A 144 -9.97 -3.80 -12.74
N GLU A 145 -11.00 -4.43 -13.30
CA GLU A 145 -11.12 -4.65 -14.75
C GLU A 145 -11.25 -3.31 -15.50
N ASP A 146 -12.09 -2.42 -14.97
CA ASP A 146 -12.13 -1.02 -15.38
C ASP A 146 -10.97 -0.24 -14.76
N LYS A 147 -10.23 0.51 -15.58
CA LYS A 147 -9.19 1.40 -15.09
C LYS A 147 -9.80 2.50 -14.24
N LEU A 148 -9.31 2.62 -13.01
CA LEU A 148 -9.73 3.64 -12.07
C LEU A 148 -8.99 4.95 -12.34
N PRO A 149 -9.70 6.10 -12.30
CA PRO A 149 -9.06 7.40 -12.45
C PRO A 149 -8.22 7.75 -11.23
N TRP A 150 -7.14 8.49 -11.48
CA TRP A 150 -6.40 9.26 -10.49
C TRP A 150 -6.54 10.74 -10.81
N TYR A 151 -6.59 11.56 -9.77
CA TYR A 151 -6.96 12.96 -9.90
C TYR A 151 -5.82 13.91 -9.51
N ARG A 152 -5.84 15.11 -10.09
CA ARG A 152 -4.97 16.24 -9.75
C ARG A 152 -5.79 17.50 -9.50
N GLY A 153 -5.18 18.44 -8.79
CA GLY A 153 -5.68 19.81 -8.69
C GLY A 153 -7.15 19.89 -8.26
N LYS A 154 -7.96 20.56 -9.08
CA LYS A 154 -9.40 20.79 -8.79
C LYS A 154 -10.29 19.60 -9.10
N GLU A 155 -9.82 18.62 -9.88
CA GLU A 155 -10.58 17.41 -10.18
C GLU A 155 -10.59 16.43 -8.99
N TRP A 156 -9.62 16.55 -8.08
CA TRP A 156 -9.59 15.74 -6.88
C TRP A 156 -10.57 16.28 -5.83
N SER A 157 -11.33 15.36 -5.23
CA SER A 157 -12.03 15.57 -3.96
C SER A 157 -11.92 14.31 -3.13
N TYR A 158 -12.06 14.44 -1.80
CA TYR A 158 -12.01 13.32 -0.87
C TYR A 158 -12.96 12.17 -1.27
N LEU A 159 -14.18 12.52 -1.69
CA LEU A 159 -15.19 11.54 -2.14
C LEU A 159 -14.77 10.88 -3.46
N ARG A 160 -14.33 11.65 -4.46
CA ARG A 160 -13.92 11.10 -5.77
C ARG A 160 -12.76 10.11 -5.61
N GLY A 161 -11.76 10.46 -4.80
CA GLY A 161 -10.66 9.55 -4.50
C GLY A 161 -11.11 8.32 -3.68
N GLY A 162 -12.03 8.48 -2.74
CA GLY A 162 -12.52 7.35 -1.94
C GLY A 162 -13.25 6.31 -2.79
N LEU A 163 -14.01 6.77 -3.80
CA LEU A 163 -14.73 5.91 -4.76
C LEU A 163 -13.83 5.21 -5.79
N THR A 164 -12.53 5.48 -5.79
CA THR A 164 -11.54 4.73 -6.58
C THR A 164 -10.85 3.65 -5.78
N THR A 165 -11.11 3.53 -4.47
CA THR A 165 -10.73 2.34 -3.71
C THR A 165 -11.64 1.16 -4.06
N LEU A 166 -11.21 -0.04 -3.70
CA LEU A 166 -11.85 -1.30 -4.09
C LEU A 166 -12.05 -2.19 -2.88
N ASP A 167 -13.26 -2.69 -2.76
CA ASP A 167 -13.54 -3.79 -1.86
C ASP A 167 -12.95 -5.09 -2.43
N ARG A 168 -12.49 -5.96 -1.54
CA ARG A 168 -11.88 -7.25 -1.88
C ARG A 168 -12.37 -8.32 -0.91
N ASP A 169 -12.87 -9.42 -1.47
CA ASP A 169 -13.20 -10.61 -0.68
C ASP A 169 -11.97 -11.52 -0.55
N TYR A 170 -11.48 -11.71 0.67
CA TYR A 170 -10.36 -12.59 1.00
C TYR A 170 -10.79 -13.99 1.50
N GLY A 171 -12.07 -14.36 1.38
CA GLY A 171 -12.61 -15.61 1.89
C GLY A 171 -12.59 -15.64 3.42
N TRP A 172 -12.21 -16.77 4.03
CA TRP A 172 -12.13 -16.87 5.50
C TRP A 172 -11.12 -15.90 6.15
N ILE A 173 -10.18 -15.36 5.37
CA ILE A 173 -9.17 -14.41 5.86
C ILE A 173 -9.80 -13.05 6.20
N ASN A 174 -10.98 -12.72 5.67
CA ASN A 174 -11.70 -11.48 6.01
C ASN A 174 -11.80 -11.29 7.53
N ASN A 175 -12.22 -12.34 8.25
CA ASN A 175 -12.37 -12.32 9.70
C ASN A 175 -11.02 -12.12 10.44
N ILE A 176 -9.92 -12.67 9.91
CA ILE A 176 -8.58 -12.52 10.48
C ILE A 176 -8.11 -11.06 10.34
N HIS A 177 -8.50 -10.43 9.25
CA HIS A 177 -8.16 -9.05 8.90
C HIS A 177 -9.20 -8.03 9.32
N HIS A 178 -10.12 -8.41 10.21
CA HIS A 178 -11.16 -7.52 10.72
C HIS A 178 -12.01 -6.89 9.61
N ASP A 179 -12.30 -7.66 8.56
CA ASP A 179 -13.15 -7.30 7.43
C ASP A 179 -12.69 -6.04 6.68
N ILE A 180 -11.39 -5.71 6.74
CA ILE A 180 -10.79 -4.58 6.03
C ILE A 180 -10.98 -4.63 4.50
N GLY A 181 -11.40 -5.78 3.97
CA GLY A 181 -11.83 -5.94 2.58
C GLY A 181 -12.99 -5.02 2.18
N THR A 182 -13.79 -4.49 3.12
CA THR A 182 -14.76 -3.41 2.88
C THR A 182 -14.08 -2.03 2.86
N HIS A 183 -13.10 -1.90 1.97
CA HIS A 183 -12.13 -0.82 2.00
C HIS A 183 -12.70 0.54 1.56
N VAL A 184 -13.74 0.56 0.73
CA VAL A 184 -14.41 1.80 0.29
C VAL A 184 -14.98 2.56 1.48
N ILE A 185 -15.72 1.88 2.35
CA ILE A 185 -16.28 2.51 3.56
C ILE A 185 -15.19 2.83 4.57
N HIS A 186 -14.19 1.97 4.70
CA HIS A 186 -13.02 2.27 5.53
C HIS A 186 -12.34 3.58 5.10
N HIS A 187 -12.23 3.85 3.80
CA HIS A 187 -11.64 5.08 3.28
C HIS A 187 -12.54 6.31 3.41
N LEU A 188 -13.83 6.17 3.16
CA LEU A 188 -14.78 7.29 3.23
C LEU A 188 -15.11 7.68 4.68
N PHE A 189 -15.10 6.70 5.59
CA PHE A 189 -15.50 6.86 6.98
C PHE A 189 -14.56 6.09 7.93
N PRO A 190 -13.26 6.47 8.01
CA PRO A 190 -12.27 5.73 8.81
C PRO A 190 -12.55 5.73 10.32
N GLN A 191 -13.50 6.54 10.79
CA GLN A 191 -13.96 6.56 12.18
C GLN A 191 -14.93 5.41 12.51
N ILE A 192 -15.53 4.77 11.50
CA ILE A 192 -16.36 3.58 11.71
C ILE A 192 -15.43 2.45 12.16
N PRO A 193 -15.67 1.84 13.33
CA PRO A 193 -14.82 0.78 13.81
C PRO A 193 -14.98 -0.48 12.95
N HIS A 194 -13.92 -1.29 12.87
CA HIS A 194 -13.85 -2.44 11.97
C HIS A 194 -15.03 -3.42 12.12
N TYR A 195 -15.55 -3.59 13.33
CA TYR A 195 -16.66 -4.51 13.65
C TYR A 195 -18.04 -4.02 13.16
N HIS A 196 -18.15 -2.79 12.64
CA HIS A 196 -19.35 -2.28 11.96
C HIS A 196 -19.13 -2.04 10.46
N LEU A 197 -17.96 -2.36 9.90
CA LEU A 197 -17.67 -2.03 8.50
C LEU A 197 -18.57 -2.79 7.51
N ILE A 198 -18.88 -4.06 7.77
CA ILE A 198 -19.79 -4.85 6.94
C ILE A 198 -21.19 -4.20 6.92
N GLU A 199 -21.73 -3.92 8.10
CA GLU A 199 -23.05 -3.28 8.27
C GLU A 199 -23.10 -1.92 7.56
N ALA A 200 -22.07 -1.09 7.74
CA ALA A 200 -21.97 0.21 7.11
C ALA A 200 -21.83 0.11 5.58
N THR A 201 -21.15 -0.92 5.08
CA THR A 201 -21.01 -1.17 3.63
C THR A 201 -22.35 -1.54 3.02
N GLU A 202 -23.08 -2.49 3.60
CA GLU A 202 -24.41 -2.85 3.12
C GLU A 202 -25.39 -1.66 3.15
N ALA A 203 -25.32 -0.81 4.19
CA ALA A 203 -26.13 0.41 4.27
C ALA A 203 -25.75 1.47 3.22
N ALA A 204 -24.48 1.55 2.84
CA ALA A 204 -23.99 2.55 1.89
C ALA A 204 -24.17 2.14 0.42
N LYS A 205 -24.19 0.83 0.10
CA LYS A 205 -24.34 0.32 -1.28
C LYS A 205 -25.47 1.00 -2.08
N PRO A 206 -26.71 1.14 -1.55
CA PRO A 206 -27.79 1.80 -2.29
C PRO A 206 -27.53 3.29 -2.56
N VAL A 207 -26.80 3.96 -1.66
CA VAL A 207 -26.45 5.38 -1.78
C VAL A 207 -25.35 5.59 -2.81
N LEU A 208 -24.34 4.72 -2.80
CA LEU A 208 -23.24 4.75 -3.77
C LEU A 208 -23.69 4.34 -5.17
N GLY A 209 -24.67 3.44 -5.27
CA GLY A 209 -25.28 3.01 -6.53
C GLY A 209 -24.23 2.57 -7.55
N LYS A 210 -24.26 3.15 -8.75
CA LYS A 210 -23.34 2.82 -9.85
C LYS A 210 -21.86 3.08 -9.57
N TYR A 211 -21.51 3.81 -8.51
CA TYR A 211 -20.12 4.09 -8.16
C TYR A 211 -19.49 2.98 -7.31
N TYR A 212 -20.31 2.18 -6.63
CA TYR A 212 -19.86 1.02 -5.89
C TYR A 212 -19.59 -0.16 -6.84
N LYS A 213 -18.49 -0.86 -6.61
CA LYS A 213 -18.04 -2.00 -7.43
C LYS A 213 -18.03 -3.23 -6.55
N GLU A 214 -18.96 -4.14 -6.79
CA GLU A 214 -19.06 -5.38 -6.01
C GLU A 214 -17.77 -6.22 -6.16
N PRO A 215 -17.17 -6.69 -5.05
CA PRO A 215 -16.02 -7.56 -5.12
C PRO A 215 -16.39 -8.90 -5.75
N LYS A 216 -15.46 -9.51 -6.47
CA LYS A 216 -15.60 -10.91 -6.89
C LYS A 216 -15.47 -11.81 -5.66
N ASN A 217 -16.45 -12.70 -5.49
CA ASN A 217 -16.43 -13.65 -4.39
C ASN A 217 -15.20 -14.56 -4.47
N SER A 218 -14.54 -14.70 -3.34
CA SER A 218 -13.55 -15.72 -3.10
C SER A 218 -14.23 -17.02 -2.68
N GLY A 219 -13.60 -18.15 -2.99
CA GLY A 219 -13.94 -19.41 -2.34
C GLY A 219 -13.39 -19.43 -0.91
N ALA A 220 -12.98 -20.60 -0.43
CA ALA A 220 -12.27 -20.67 0.84
C ALA A 220 -11.02 -19.77 0.86
N LEU A 221 -10.28 -19.69 -0.25
CA LEU A 221 -9.08 -18.86 -0.37
C LEU A 221 -9.16 -17.93 -1.59
N PRO A 222 -8.51 -16.74 -1.55
CA PRO A 222 -8.63 -15.73 -2.60
C PRO A 222 -7.65 -15.94 -3.75
N TRP A 223 -7.63 -17.14 -4.33
CA TRP A 223 -6.67 -17.49 -5.40
C TRP A 223 -6.73 -16.57 -6.62
N HIS A 224 -7.92 -16.04 -6.92
CA HIS A 224 -8.11 -15.14 -8.04
C HIS A 224 -7.37 -13.80 -7.86
N LEU A 225 -7.15 -13.35 -6.62
CA LEU A 225 -6.48 -12.09 -6.33
C LEU A 225 -4.99 -12.10 -6.70
N PHE A 226 -4.32 -13.26 -6.67
CA PHE A 226 -2.94 -13.37 -7.16
C PHE A 226 -2.85 -13.12 -8.67
N ARG A 227 -3.85 -13.58 -9.44
CA ARG A 227 -3.94 -13.29 -10.87
C ARG A 227 -4.20 -11.81 -11.12
N VAL A 228 -5.11 -11.21 -10.34
CA VAL A 228 -5.42 -9.78 -10.39
C VAL A 228 -4.17 -8.94 -10.11
N LEU A 229 -3.46 -9.24 -9.02
CA LEU A 229 -2.20 -8.60 -8.66
C LEU A 229 -1.18 -8.68 -9.81
N ALA A 230 -0.93 -9.89 -10.32
CA ALA A 230 0.05 -10.11 -11.38
C ALA A 230 -0.33 -9.41 -12.70
N GLN A 231 -1.62 -9.28 -13.01
CA GLN A 231 -2.10 -8.54 -14.18
C GLN A 231 -1.96 -7.03 -13.98
N SER A 232 -2.37 -6.51 -12.83
CA SER A 232 -2.29 -5.09 -12.47
C SER A 232 -0.85 -4.61 -12.49
N LEU A 233 0.10 -5.33 -11.87
CA LEU A 233 1.53 -4.99 -11.89
C LEU A 233 2.13 -4.93 -13.30
N LYS A 234 1.59 -5.70 -14.27
CA LYS A 234 2.03 -5.68 -15.67
C LYS A 234 1.42 -4.54 -16.50
N GLN A 235 0.34 -3.93 -16.01
CA GLN A 235 -0.44 -2.95 -16.77
C GLN A 235 -0.40 -1.55 -16.15
N ASP A 236 -0.12 -1.44 -14.86
CA ASP A 236 -0.23 -0.22 -14.07
C ASP A 236 1.15 0.34 -13.73
N HIS A 237 1.89 0.77 -14.75
CA HIS A 237 3.28 1.21 -14.58
C HIS A 237 3.39 2.71 -14.26
N TYR A 238 2.64 3.54 -14.99
CA TYR A 238 2.71 4.99 -14.84
C TYR A 238 1.41 5.67 -15.27
N VAL A 239 1.29 6.97 -14.99
CA VAL A 239 0.23 7.85 -15.50
C VAL A 239 0.83 8.98 -16.35
N SER A 240 0.02 9.52 -17.27
CA SER A 240 0.41 10.68 -18.08
C SER A 240 0.86 11.84 -17.19
N HIS A 241 1.90 12.56 -17.61
CA HIS A 241 2.37 13.76 -16.94
C HIS A 241 1.46 14.98 -17.16
N THR A 242 0.50 14.87 -18.09
CA THR A 242 -0.50 15.89 -18.43
C THR A 242 -1.91 15.43 -18.09
N GLY A 243 -2.82 16.39 -17.89
CA GLY A 243 -4.23 16.15 -17.58
C GLY A 243 -4.53 16.07 -16.09
N ASP A 244 -5.78 16.41 -15.71
CA ASP A 244 -6.21 16.43 -14.31
C ASP A 244 -6.95 15.16 -13.87
N VAL A 245 -7.43 14.37 -14.84
CA VAL A 245 -7.97 13.02 -14.63
C VAL A 245 -7.13 12.07 -15.50
N VAL A 246 -6.40 11.17 -14.85
CA VAL A 246 -5.46 10.26 -15.54
C VAL A 246 -5.70 8.81 -15.16
N TYR A 247 -5.26 7.92 -16.05
CA TYR A 247 -5.39 6.48 -15.89
C TYR A 247 -4.03 5.83 -16.06
N TYR A 248 -3.86 4.69 -15.39
CA TYR A 248 -2.67 3.87 -15.52
C TYR A 248 -2.45 3.40 -16.95
N GLN A 249 -1.18 3.36 -17.36
CA GLN A 249 -0.72 2.91 -18.66
C GLN A 249 0.38 1.85 -18.47
N ALA A 250 0.44 0.94 -19.45
CA ALA A 250 1.48 -0.05 -19.54
C ALA A 250 2.67 0.49 -20.35
N GLU A 251 3.89 0.17 -19.94
CA GLU A 251 5.06 0.41 -20.78
C GLU A 251 4.93 -0.39 -22.09
N SER A 252 5.03 0.30 -23.23
CA SER A 252 5.01 -0.35 -24.53
C SER A 252 6.34 -1.07 -24.79
N LYS A 253 6.28 -2.28 -25.37
CA LYS A 253 7.48 -3.09 -25.67
C LYS A 253 8.39 -2.46 -26.73
N THR A 254 7.96 -1.41 -27.42
CA THR A 254 8.69 -0.73 -28.49
C THR A 254 9.79 0.22 -27.97
N SER A 255 9.81 0.57 -26.69
CA SER A 255 10.83 1.46 -26.11
C SER A 255 12.15 0.76 -25.76
N THR A 256 12.19 -0.58 -25.72
CA THR A 256 13.39 -1.33 -25.30
C THR A 256 14.36 -1.62 -26.45
N SER A 257 13.94 -1.50 -27.72
CA SER A 257 14.81 -1.71 -28.88
C SER A 257 15.65 -0.50 -29.27
N ALA A 258 15.32 0.70 -28.79
CA ALA A 258 16.05 1.93 -29.12
C ALA A 258 17.26 2.22 -28.21
N GLN A 259 17.49 1.41 -27.17
CA GLN A 259 18.63 1.57 -26.24
C GLN A 259 19.71 0.47 -26.37
N LYS A 260 19.65 -0.35 -27.42
CA LYS A 260 20.67 -1.38 -27.71
C LYS A 260 21.47 -1.13 -28.99
N SER A 261 21.32 0.04 -29.59
CA SER A 261 22.15 0.49 -30.71
C SER A 261 22.65 1.89 -30.38
N ASP A 262 23.82 1.94 -29.75
CA ASP A 262 24.89 2.92 -29.94
C ASP A 262 26.13 2.47 -29.15
#